data_AF-A0A174ZPK6-F1
#
_entry.id   AF-A0A174ZPK6-F1
#
_cell.length_a   1.000
_cell.length_b   1.000
_cell.length_c   1.000
_cell.angle_alpha   90.00
_cell.angle_beta   90.00
_cell.angle_gamma   90.00
#
_symmetry.space_group_name_H-M   'P 1'
#
loop_
_entity.id
_entity.type
_entity.pdbx_description
1 polymer ?
#
loop_
_entity_poly.entity_id
_entity_poly.type
_entity_poly.pdbx_seq_one_letter_code
_entity_poly.pdbx_strand_id
1 'polypeptide(L)'
;MTIQEMKDKKKEKGYTYAQIANLSGVPLGTVQKIFSGETVNPRYDTLLALEHFFEEPLEVREHVYNRYERNGSYTVDDYRTLPDEQRVELIDGYFYDMASSTFGHQSIGGEIHRQIANFIVENGGNCRPFIAPVDVQLDCDEKTMVQPDVGIVCDSSKIQRFGVYGAPDFLVEVISPSTKKKDYTLKLSKYIEAGVREYWIVDYMQEKVLVYFFESDVYPVIYGFDKPVPVNIYDDNLKIDFTNIAKWLKDGIE
;
A
#
# COMPACT_ATOMS: atom_id res chain seq x y z
N MET A 1 -8.23 16.64 -24.15
CA MET A 1 -8.81 17.99 -23.98
C MET A 1 -7.92 19.02 -24.66
N THR A 2 -8.48 20.06 -25.29
CA THR A 2 -7.72 21.17 -25.88
C THR A 2 -7.36 22.24 -24.83
N ILE A 3 -6.31 23.03 -25.08
CA ILE A 3 -5.93 24.15 -24.19
C ILE A 3 -7.07 25.17 -24.06
N GLN A 4 -7.87 25.35 -25.10
CA GLN A 4 -9.03 26.26 -25.06
C GLN A 4 -10.14 25.73 -24.14
N GLU A 5 -10.46 24.43 -24.22
CA GLU A 5 -11.41 23.78 -23.30
C GLU A 5 -10.96 23.89 -21.84
N MET A 6 -9.65 23.73 -21.58
CA MET A 6 -9.09 23.91 -20.23
C MET A 6 -9.20 25.36 -19.74
N LYS A 7 -9.04 26.36 -20.62
CA LYS A 7 -9.24 27.79 -20.28
C LYS A 7 -10.68 28.07 -19.89
N ASP A 8 -11.63 27.48 -20.61
CA ASP A 8 -13.05 27.66 -20.36
C ASP A 8 -13.44 27.00 -19.03
N LYS A 9 -13.01 25.76 -18.78
CA LYS A 9 -13.21 25.08 -17.49
C LYS A 9 -12.53 25.80 -16.31
N LYS A 10 -11.35 26.40 -16.51
CA LYS A 10 -10.69 27.26 -15.50
C LYS A 10 -11.59 28.43 -15.10
N LYS A 11 -12.20 29.10 -16.09
CA LYS A 11 -13.08 30.26 -15.87
C LYS A 11 -14.38 29.83 -15.20
N GLU A 12 -14.97 28.73 -15.65
CA GLU A 12 -16.19 28.15 -15.10
C GLU A 12 -16.03 27.73 -13.63
N LYS A 13 -14.96 26.98 -13.32
CA LYS A 13 -14.68 26.48 -11.97
C LYS A 13 -13.96 27.49 -11.06
N GLY A 14 -13.65 28.70 -11.56
CA GLY A 14 -13.03 29.77 -10.76
C GLY A 14 -11.58 29.52 -10.35
N TYR A 15 -10.85 28.64 -11.03
CA TYR A 15 -9.49 28.28 -10.62
C TYR A 15 -8.46 29.37 -10.94
N THR A 16 -7.56 29.60 -9.99
CA THR A 16 -6.34 30.39 -10.18
C THR A 16 -5.24 29.56 -10.83
N TYR A 17 -4.25 30.21 -11.46
CA TYR A 17 -3.08 29.50 -11.98
C TYR A 17 -2.29 28.78 -10.88
N ALA A 18 -2.26 29.34 -9.67
CA ALA A 18 -1.64 28.69 -8.50
C ALA A 18 -2.36 27.40 -8.13
N GLN A 19 -3.69 27.38 -8.11
CA GLN A 19 -4.46 26.17 -7.84
C GLN A 19 -4.26 25.11 -8.93
N ILE A 20 -4.29 25.49 -10.21
CA ILE A 20 -4.03 24.56 -11.31
C ILE A 20 -2.63 23.97 -11.20
N ALA A 21 -1.62 24.82 -10.96
CA ALA A 21 -0.24 24.37 -10.81
C ALA A 21 -0.07 23.39 -9.64
N ASN A 22 -0.66 23.73 -8.50
CA ASN A 22 -0.61 22.88 -7.31
C ASN A 22 -1.31 21.53 -7.53
N LEU A 23 -2.52 21.54 -8.09
CA LEU A 23 -3.36 20.35 -8.20
C LEU A 23 -3.01 19.44 -9.38
N SER A 24 -2.45 20.00 -10.46
CA SER A 24 -1.95 19.22 -11.61
C SER A 24 -0.49 18.76 -11.46
N GLY A 25 0.25 19.28 -10.47
CA GLY A 25 1.69 19.04 -10.33
C GLY A 25 2.55 19.73 -11.41
N VAL A 26 1.95 20.59 -12.24
CA VAL A 26 2.66 21.35 -13.27
C VAL A 26 3.22 22.64 -12.67
N PRO A 27 4.50 23.00 -12.87
CA PRO A 27 5.07 24.22 -12.31
C PRO A 27 4.26 25.47 -12.68
N LEU A 28 4.08 26.40 -11.73
CA LEU A 28 3.27 27.62 -11.93
C LEU A 28 3.67 28.42 -13.16
N GLY A 29 4.98 28.61 -13.38
CA GLY A 29 5.48 29.29 -14.57
C GLY A 29 5.11 28.57 -15.87
N THR A 30 5.07 27.24 -15.86
CA THR A 30 4.64 26.43 -17.00
C THR A 30 3.14 26.58 -17.25
N VAL A 31 2.31 26.51 -16.20
CA VAL A 31 0.85 26.77 -16.32
C VAL A 31 0.58 28.17 -16.86
N GLN A 32 1.23 29.20 -16.31
CA GLN A 32 1.06 30.57 -16.77
C GLN A 32 1.42 30.73 -18.25
N LYS A 33 2.53 30.13 -18.69
CA LYS A 33 2.97 30.18 -20.11
C LYS A 33 2.03 29.44 -21.06
N ILE A 34 1.48 28.31 -20.64
CA ILE A 34 0.50 27.55 -21.45
C ILE A 34 -0.80 28.33 -21.58
N PHE A 35 -1.33 28.86 -20.47
CA PHE A 35 -2.62 29.54 -20.47
C PHE A 35 -2.57 30.98 -20.98
N SER A 36 -1.39 31.63 -20.97
CA SER A 36 -1.17 32.93 -21.64
C SER A 36 -0.96 32.78 -23.16
N GLY A 37 -0.67 31.57 -23.65
CA GLY A 37 -0.38 31.32 -25.06
C GLY A 37 1.08 31.50 -25.46
N GLU A 38 1.99 31.76 -24.51
CA GLU A 38 3.44 31.80 -24.75
C GLU A 38 4.00 30.43 -25.15
N THR A 39 3.43 29.34 -24.65
CA THR A 39 3.80 27.98 -25.04
C THR A 39 2.84 27.44 -26.09
N VAL A 40 3.30 27.41 -27.35
CA VAL A 40 2.50 26.95 -28.50
C VAL A 40 2.34 25.42 -28.50
N ASN A 41 3.39 24.67 -28.11
CA ASN A 41 3.39 23.21 -28.07
C ASN A 41 3.91 22.71 -26.71
N PRO A 42 3.02 22.55 -25.70
CA PRO A 42 3.42 22.00 -24.42
C PRO A 42 3.83 20.52 -24.56
N ARG A 43 4.68 20.03 -23.66
CA ARG A 43 5.04 18.61 -23.63
C ARG A 43 3.80 17.76 -23.38
N TYR A 44 3.76 16.57 -23.98
CA TYR A 44 2.64 15.64 -23.88
C TYR A 44 2.26 15.32 -22.41
N ASP A 45 3.24 15.00 -21.57
CA ASP A 45 3.00 14.71 -20.14
C ASP A 45 2.40 15.90 -19.39
N THR A 46 2.74 17.12 -19.79
CA THR A 46 2.18 18.35 -19.20
C THR A 46 0.72 18.54 -19.61
N LEU A 47 0.36 18.18 -20.84
CA LEU A 47 -1.02 18.22 -21.30
C LEU A 47 -1.87 17.17 -20.59
N LEU A 48 -1.36 15.94 -20.42
CA LEU A 48 -2.04 14.88 -19.69
C LEU A 48 -2.31 15.26 -18.23
N ALA A 49 -1.32 15.82 -17.54
CA ALA A 49 -1.48 16.25 -16.14
C ALA A 49 -2.55 17.34 -15.97
N LEU A 50 -2.63 18.28 -16.92
CA LEU A 50 -3.66 19.32 -16.92
C LEU A 50 -5.04 18.74 -17.28
N GLU A 51 -5.11 17.81 -18.23
CA GLU A 51 -6.35 17.15 -18.63
C GLU A 51 -6.97 16.37 -17.48
N HIS A 52 -6.18 15.54 -16.80
CA HIS A 52 -6.62 14.77 -15.64
C HIS A 52 -7.20 15.67 -14.53
N PHE A 53 -6.54 16.81 -14.25
CA PHE A 53 -7.05 17.80 -13.29
C PHE A 53 -8.45 18.33 -13.65
N PHE A 54 -8.76 18.50 -14.93
CA PHE A 54 -10.03 19.08 -15.37
C PHE A 54 -11.16 18.06 -15.57
N GLU A 55 -10.86 16.77 -15.55
CA GLU A 55 -11.82 15.69 -15.81
C GLU A 55 -12.45 15.11 -14.54
N GLU A 56 -11.81 15.17 -13.37
CA GLU A 56 -12.40 14.58 -12.16
C GLU A 56 -13.49 15.48 -11.49
N PRO A 57 -14.61 14.89 -11.02
CA PRO A 57 -15.60 15.60 -10.21
C PRO A 57 -15.02 15.95 -8.84
N LEU A 58 -15.23 17.21 -8.43
CA LEU A 58 -14.92 17.69 -7.07
C LEU A 58 -15.91 17.06 -6.07
N GLU A 59 -15.61 15.88 -5.54
CA GLU A 59 -16.09 15.53 -4.20
C GLU A 59 -15.17 16.20 -3.17
N VAL A 60 -15.83 16.76 -2.16
CA VAL A 60 -15.31 17.65 -1.12
C VAL A 60 -13.95 17.20 -0.57
N ARG A 61 -12.87 17.89 -0.97
CA ARG A 61 -11.56 17.82 -0.31
C ARG A 61 -11.35 19.06 0.54
N GLU A 62 -11.67 18.97 1.83
CA GLU A 62 -11.22 19.95 2.81
C GLU A 62 -9.71 19.78 3.07
N HIS A 63 -8.95 20.76 2.57
CA HIS A 63 -7.68 21.29 3.07
C HIS A 63 -6.79 20.44 4.00
N VAL A 64 -5.73 19.79 3.46
CA VAL A 64 -4.33 19.86 3.94
C VAL A 64 -3.37 19.53 2.78
N TYR A 65 -3.05 20.50 1.90
CA TYR A 65 -1.96 20.34 0.92
C TYR A 65 -0.70 21.02 1.47
N ASN A 66 0.03 20.28 2.28
CA ASN A 66 1.45 20.46 2.57
C ASN A 66 1.96 19.16 3.18
N ARG A 67 3.29 18.95 3.10
CA ARG A 67 4.06 17.88 3.77
C ARG A 67 4.11 16.60 2.96
N TYR A 68 5.08 16.49 2.06
CA TYR A 68 6.33 15.79 2.39
C TYR A 68 7.45 16.27 1.46
N GLU A 69 8.54 16.81 2.02
CA GLU A 69 9.79 16.99 1.28
C GLU A 69 10.27 15.60 0.85
N ARG A 70 10.35 15.34 -0.46
CA ARG A 70 10.86 14.06 -1.01
C ARG A 70 12.40 13.98 -0.90
N ASN A 71 12.95 14.29 0.26
CA ASN A 71 14.38 14.30 0.52
C ASN A 71 14.85 13.03 1.27
N GLY A 72 13.95 12.11 1.64
CA GLY A 72 14.28 10.88 2.36
C GLY A 72 14.75 11.11 3.81
N SER A 73 14.35 12.23 4.41
CA SER A 73 14.80 12.62 5.76
C SER A 73 13.81 12.33 6.87
N TYR A 74 12.65 11.73 6.58
CA TYR A 74 11.64 11.49 7.60
C TYR A 74 12.06 10.38 8.55
N THR A 75 11.57 10.50 9.78
CA THR A 75 11.87 9.58 10.88
C THR A 75 10.60 8.96 11.45
N VAL A 76 10.77 7.91 12.25
CA VAL A 76 9.66 7.32 13.02
C VAL A 76 9.05 8.34 14.00
N ASP A 77 9.83 9.28 14.53
CA ASP A 77 9.28 10.37 15.32
C ASP A 77 8.39 11.28 14.48
N ASP A 78 8.79 11.63 13.25
CA ASP A 78 7.92 12.36 12.33
C ASP A 78 6.62 11.59 12.04
N TYR A 79 6.72 10.28 11.81
CA TYR A 79 5.57 9.38 11.59
C TYR A 79 4.58 9.46 12.76
N ARG A 80 5.08 9.39 14.00
CA ARG A 80 4.25 9.45 15.22
C ARG A 80 3.60 10.82 15.46
N THR A 81 4.07 11.88 14.80
CA THR A 81 3.45 13.21 14.89
C THR A 81 2.32 13.45 13.90
N LEU A 82 2.08 12.50 12.99
CA LEU A 82 1.02 12.62 12.00
C LEU A 82 -0.37 12.56 12.65
N PRO A 83 -1.36 13.28 12.12
CA PRO A 83 -2.75 13.13 12.55
C PRO A 83 -3.23 11.69 12.32
N ASP A 84 -4.08 11.19 13.21
CA ASP A 84 -4.61 9.82 13.14
C ASP A 84 -5.36 9.54 11.82
N GLU A 85 -5.95 10.58 11.21
CA GLU A 85 -6.66 10.47 9.93
C GLU A 85 -5.71 10.29 8.74
N GLN A 86 -4.43 10.65 8.89
CA GLN A 86 -3.43 10.55 7.85
C GLN A 86 -2.72 9.19 7.91
N ARG A 87 -3.19 8.25 7.09
CA ARG A 87 -2.57 6.93 6.96
C ARG A 87 -1.45 6.93 5.94
N VAL A 88 -0.23 6.70 6.42
CA VAL A 88 0.97 6.54 5.61
C VAL A 88 1.77 5.35 6.09
N GLU A 89 2.67 4.86 5.24
CA GLU A 89 3.83 4.07 5.66
C GLU A 89 5.09 4.92 5.52
N LEU A 90 6.04 4.72 6.41
CA LEU A 90 7.38 5.28 6.33
C LEU A 90 8.32 4.18 5.82
N ILE A 91 9.00 4.39 4.71
CA ILE A 91 9.99 3.42 4.19
C ILE A 91 11.24 4.18 3.76
N ASP A 92 12.38 3.84 4.36
CA ASP A 92 13.69 4.48 4.12
C ASP A 92 13.66 6.02 4.21
N GLY A 93 12.86 6.55 5.13
CA GLY A 93 12.71 7.99 5.34
C GLY A 93 11.79 8.71 4.35
N TYR A 94 10.98 7.97 3.59
CA TYR A 94 9.93 8.51 2.73
C TYR A 94 8.55 8.09 3.21
N PHE A 95 7.60 9.02 3.22
CA PHE A 95 6.20 8.70 3.45
C PHE A 95 5.50 8.28 2.17
N TYR A 96 4.73 7.20 2.28
CA TYR A 96 3.88 6.64 1.24
C TYR A 96 2.45 6.64 1.72
N ASP A 97 1.59 7.42 1.05
CA ASP A 97 0.16 7.44 1.37
C ASP A 97 -0.47 6.06 1.22
N MET A 98 -1.30 5.68 2.19
CA MET A 98 -2.11 4.48 2.13
C MET A 98 -3.50 4.84 1.61
N ALA A 99 -3.93 4.14 0.56
CA ALA A 99 -5.32 4.22 0.14
C ALA A 99 -6.24 3.59 1.20
N SER A 100 -7.49 4.04 1.26
CA SER A 100 -8.52 3.35 2.03
C SER A 100 -8.73 1.95 1.45
N SER A 101 -8.68 0.93 2.31
CA SER A 101 -8.92 -0.45 1.93
C SER A 101 -10.38 -0.68 1.57
N THR A 102 -10.67 -1.43 0.50
CA THR A 102 -12.03 -1.84 0.15
C THR A 102 -12.54 -2.93 1.09
N PHE A 103 -13.86 -3.15 1.09
CA PHE A 103 -14.46 -4.23 1.87
C PHE A 103 -13.94 -5.61 1.40
N GLY A 104 -13.76 -5.80 0.09
CA GLY A 104 -13.16 -7.00 -0.49
C GLY A 104 -11.73 -7.22 0.03
N HIS A 105 -10.89 -6.20 -0.04
CA HIS A 105 -9.50 -6.25 0.46
C HIS A 105 -9.44 -6.67 1.95
N GLN A 106 -10.26 -6.05 2.79
CA GLN A 106 -10.32 -6.38 4.23
C GLN A 106 -10.90 -7.78 4.50
N SER A 107 -11.87 -8.21 3.70
CA SER A 107 -12.47 -9.55 3.82
C SER A 107 -11.45 -10.66 3.50
N ILE A 108 -10.61 -10.44 2.48
CA ILE A 108 -9.54 -11.38 2.10
C ILE A 108 -8.50 -11.50 3.22
N GLY A 109 -7.97 -10.37 3.70
CA GLY A 109 -7.02 -10.37 4.82
C GLY A 109 -7.62 -11.00 6.08
N GLY A 110 -8.88 -10.68 6.38
CA GLY A 110 -9.66 -11.24 7.49
C GLY A 110 -9.76 -12.76 7.47
N GLU A 111 -10.06 -13.34 6.31
CA GLU A 111 -10.18 -14.80 6.16
C GLU A 111 -8.83 -15.51 6.29
N ILE A 112 -7.77 -14.96 5.70
CA ILE A 112 -6.41 -15.49 5.84
C ILE A 112 -5.99 -15.47 7.32
N HIS A 113 -6.16 -14.33 7.99
CA HIS A 113 -5.88 -14.18 9.42
C HIS A 113 -6.68 -15.19 10.26
N ARG A 114 -7.97 -15.37 10.00
CA ARG A 114 -8.83 -16.32 10.73
C ARG A 114 -8.30 -17.74 10.65
N GLN A 115 -7.92 -18.21 9.46
CA GLN A 115 -7.39 -19.57 9.28
C GLN A 115 -6.06 -19.76 10.02
N ILE A 116 -5.14 -18.79 9.94
CA ILE A 116 -3.88 -18.80 10.69
C ILE A 116 -4.13 -18.85 12.20
N ALA A 117 -5.00 -17.98 12.70
CA ALA A 117 -5.30 -17.88 14.13
C ALA A 117 -5.91 -19.16 14.69
N ASN A 118 -6.86 -19.77 13.95
CA ASN A 118 -7.44 -21.06 14.32
C ASN A 118 -6.35 -22.13 14.44
N PHE A 119 -5.50 -22.28 13.43
CA PHE A 119 -4.44 -23.29 13.44
C PHE A 119 -3.50 -23.12 14.64
N ILE A 120 -3.04 -21.89 14.91
CA ILE A 120 -2.13 -21.62 16.02
C ILE A 120 -2.78 -22.00 17.36
N VAL A 121 -4.04 -21.62 17.58
CA VAL A 121 -4.76 -21.92 18.83
C VAL A 121 -5.01 -23.43 18.98
N GLU A 122 -5.48 -24.09 17.93
CA GLU A 122 -5.82 -25.53 17.95
C GLU A 122 -4.59 -26.42 18.19
N ASN A 123 -3.40 -25.97 17.76
CA ASN A 123 -2.15 -26.71 17.92
C ASN A 123 -1.31 -26.24 19.12
N GLY A 124 -1.85 -25.33 19.96
CA GLY A 124 -1.13 -24.82 21.14
C GLY A 124 0.16 -24.04 20.81
N GLY A 125 0.20 -23.40 19.64
CA GLY A 125 1.33 -22.59 19.20
C GLY A 125 1.47 -21.30 20.00
N ASN A 126 2.71 -20.81 20.14
CA ASN A 126 3.00 -19.59 20.91
C ASN A 126 3.08 -18.31 20.06
N CYS A 127 3.07 -18.45 18.72
CA CYS A 127 3.11 -17.30 17.82
C CYS A 127 1.81 -16.49 17.89
N ARG A 128 1.90 -15.21 17.55
CA ARG A 128 0.78 -14.27 17.55
C ARG A 128 0.49 -13.81 16.13
N PRO A 129 -0.64 -14.22 15.54
CA PRO A 129 -1.09 -13.63 14.29
C PRO A 129 -1.68 -12.24 14.56
N PHE A 130 -1.59 -11.37 13.56
CA PHE A 130 -2.23 -10.06 13.58
C PHE A 130 -2.78 -9.71 12.20
N ILE A 131 -3.68 -8.73 12.17
CA ILE A 131 -4.28 -8.15 10.98
C ILE A 131 -4.22 -6.63 11.09
N ALA A 132 -4.05 -5.93 9.97
CA ALA A 132 -4.02 -4.47 9.92
C ALA A 132 -5.26 -3.82 10.60
N PRO A 133 -5.12 -2.61 11.17
CA PRO A 133 -3.90 -1.81 11.25
C PRO A 133 -3.01 -2.25 12.42
N VAL A 134 -1.74 -2.53 12.12
CA VAL A 134 -0.68 -2.75 13.12
C VAL A 134 0.61 -2.15 12.59
N ASP A 135 1.19 -1.24 13.36
CA ASP A 135 2.49 -0.65 13.06
C ASP A 135 3.60 -1.66 13.28
N VAL A 136 4.48 -1.77 12.29
CA VAL A 136 5.68 -2.62 12.33
C VAL A 136 6.89 -1.74 12.06
N GLN A 137 7.68 -1.47 13.11
CA GLN A 137 8.98 -0.81 12.99
C GLN A 137 10.00 -1.86 12.52
N LEU A 138 10.04 -2.07 11.21
CA LEU A 138 10.59 -3.27 10.57
C LEU A 138 12.06 -3.52 10.90
N ASP A 139 12.90 -2.52 10.67
CA ASP A 139 14.36 -2.62 10.79
C ASP A 139 14.86 -2.26 12.21
N CYS A 140 13.94 -2.00 13.15
CA CYS A 140 14.21 -1.34 14.43
C CYS A 140 15.05 -0.04 14.26
N ASP A 141 14.99 0.57 13.08
CA ASP A 141 15.63 1.83 12.76
C ASP A 141 14.63 2.98 12.90
N GLU A 142 15.13 4.21 12.80
CA GLU A 142 14.28 5.40 12.86
C GLU A 142 13.70 5.76 11.49
N LYS A 143 13.66 4.86 10.50
CA LYS A 143 13.35 5.20 9.10
C LYS A 143 12.32 4.31 8.41
N THR A 144 11.90 3.20 9.02
CA THR A 144 10.93 2.30 8.42
C THR A 144 9.83 1.92 9.41
N MET A 145 8.60 2.31 9.09
CA MET A 145 7.35 1.93 9.76
C MET A 145 6.34 1.51 8.69
N VAL A 146 5.95 0.23 8.70
CA VAL A 146 5.03 -0.36 7.71
C VAL A 146 3.77 -0.88 8.41
N GLN A 147 2.69 -1.05 7.63
CA GLN A 147 1.43 -1.63 8.08
C GLN A 147 1.03 -2.76 7.13
N PRO A 148 1.54 -3.99 7.34
CA PRO A 148 1.18 -5.13 6.51
C PRO A 148 -0.23 -5.61 6.82
N ASP A 149 -0.89 -6.22 5.84
CA ASP A 149 -2.31 -6.62 5.95
C ASP A 149 -2.51 -7.76 6.96
N VAL A 150 -1.64 -8.78 6.93
CA VAL A 150 -1.65 -9.90 7.89
C VAL A 150 -0.20 -10.24 8.24
N GLY A 151 0.06 -10.67 9.47
CA GLY A 151 1.36 -11.21 9.84
C GLY A 151 1.35 -12.16 11.02
N ILE A 152 2.50 -12.77 11.30
CA ILE A 152 2.74 -13.66 12.43
C ILE A 152 4.05 -13.25 13.12
N VAL A 153 4.00 -13.15 14.44
CA VAL A 153 5.19 -12.89 15.28
C VAL A 153 5.32 -14.00 16.30
N CYS A 154 6.40 -14.77 16.23
CA CYS A 154 6.69 -15.87 17.15
C CYS A 154 7.49 -15.43 18.37
N ASP A 155 8.31 -14.39 18.24
CA ASP A 155 9.01 -13.77 19.36
C ASP A 155 8.16 -12.68 20.02
N SER A 156 7.54 -13.03 21.15
CA SER A 156 6.69 -12.11 21.91
C SER A 156 7.41 -10.84 22.42
N SER A 157 8.75 -10.83 22.49
CA SER A 157 9.51 -9.64 22.91
C SER A 157 9.44 -8.50 21.88
N LYS A 158 9.15 -8.83 20.62
CA LYS A 158 8.92 -7.86 19.55
C LYS A 158 7.57 -7.17 19.66
N ILE A 159 6.62 -7.76 20.40
CA ILE A 159 5.25 -7.25 20.51
C ILE A 159 5.18 -6.28 21.68
N GLN A 160 4.94 -5.01 21.38
CA GLN A 160 4.80 -3.96 22.38
C GLN A 160 3.44 -3.28 22.26
N ARG A 161 3.15 -2.37 23.21
CA ARG A 161 1.84 -1.69 23.30
C ARG A 161 1.39 -1.02 21.99
N PHE A 162 2.34 -0.47 21.23
CA PHE A 162 2.06 0.37 20.07
C PHE A 162 2.35 -0.32 18.73
N GLY A 163 2.70 -1.61 18.73
CA GLY A 163 2.99 -2.32 17.49
C GLY A 163 4.05 -3.41 17.66
N VAL A 164 4.62 -3.81 16.52
CA VAL A 164 5.71 -4.79 16.44
C VAL A 164 7.02 -4.07 16.17
N TYR A 165 8.07 -4.45 16.90
CA TYR A 165 9.40 -3.87 16.80
C TYR A 165 10.36 -4.96 16.32
N GLY A 166 10.81 -4.83 15.07
CA GLY A 166 11.59 -5.82 14.35
C GLY A 166 10.75 -6.65 13.39
N ALA A 167 11.42 -7.41 12.51
CA ALA A 167 10.76 -8.21 11.49
C ALA A 167 9.82 -9.29 12.07
N PRO A 168 8.56 -9.34 11.60
CA PRO A 168 7.68 -10.49 11.79
C PRO A 168 8.21 -11.75 11.09
N ASP A 169 7.77 -12.93 11.53
CA ASP A 169 8.16 -14.21 10.92
C ASP A 169 7.48 -14.40 9.55
N PHE A 170 6.23 -13.95 9.42
CA PHE A 170 5.42 -14.10 8.22
C PHE A 170 4.63 -12.83 7.96
N LEU A 171 4.51 -12.43 6.70
CA LEU A 171 3.73 -11.28 6.24
C LEU A 171 2.91 -11.59 4.99
N VAL A 172 1.74 -10.96 4.87
CA VAL A 172 0.88 -10.98 3.68
C VAL A 172 0.55 -9.55 3.29
N GLU A 173 0.59 -9.26 1.98
CA GLU A 173 0.01 -8.07 1.39
C GLU A 173 -1.04 -8.49 0.35
N VAL A 174 -2.27 -7.99 0.53
CA VAL A 174 -3.36 -8.13 -0.44
C VAL A 174 -3.27 -6.93 -1.37
N ILE A 175 -2.80 -7.15 -2.59
CA ILE A 175 -2.49 -6.03 -3.47
C ILE A 175 -3.75 -5.38 -4.04
N SER A 176 -3.69 -4.06 -4.18
CA SER A 176 -4.66 -3.29 -4.96
C SER A 176 -3.93 -2.58 -6.11
N PRO A 177 -4.65 -2.01 -7.11
CA PRO A 177 -4.01 -1.27 -8.20
C PRO A 177 -3.05 -0.15 -7.73
N SER A 178 -3.33 0.47 -6.58
CA SER A 178 -2.52 1.57 -6.02
C SER A 178 -1.27 1.10 -5.28
N THR A 179 -1.27 -0.11 -4.70
CA THR A 179 -0.15 -0.63 -3.89
C THR A 179 0.77 -1.56 -4.67
N LYS A 180 0.28 -2.16 -5.77
CA LYS A 180 0.96 -3.17 -6.59
C LYS A 180 2.46 -2.92 -6.77
N LYS A 181 2.84 -1.75 -7.29
CA LYS A 181 4.26 -1.46 -7.56
C LYS A 181 5.13 -1.52 -6.30
N LYS A 182 4.64 -1.00 -5.18
CA LYS A 182 5.35 -0.96 -3.90
C LYS A 182 5.51 -2.36 -3.32
N ASP A 183 4.45 -3.15 -3.35
CA ASP A 183 4.42 -4.49 -2.74
C ASP A 183 5.34 -5.47 -3.49
N TYR A 184 5.31 -5.44 -4.83
CA TYR A 184 6.17 -6.30 -5.67
C TYR A 184 7.65 -5.92 -5.71
N THR A 185 8.03 -4.70 -5.32
CA THR A 185 9.43 -4.26 -5.40
C THR A 185 9.96 -3.76 -4.07
N LEU A 186 9.46 -2.62 -3.59
CA LEU A 186 10.02 -1.94 -2.42
C LEU A 186 9.87 -2.78 -1.15
N LYS A 187 8.64 -3.20 -0.83
CA LYS A 187 8.37 -4.00 0.37
C LYS A 187 9.02 -5.38 0.29
N LEU A 188 9.01 -6.02 -0.88
CA LEU A 188 9.72 -7.28 -1.08
C LEU A 188 11.19 -7.17 -0.67
N SER A 189 11.93 -6.19 -1.19
CA SER A 189 13.33 -5.97 -0.82
C SER A 189 13.48 -5.68 0.68
N LYS A 190 12.65 -4.80 1.24
CA LYS A 190 12.71 -4.44 2.67
C LYS A 190 12.44 -5.64 3.58
N TYR A 191 11.44 -6.46 3.28
CA TYR A 191 11.09 -7.62 4.10
C TYR A 191 12.18 -8.69 4.07
N ILE A 192 12.84 -8.89 2.91
CA ILE A 192 14.01 -9.77 2.81
C ILE A 192 15.16 -9.24 3.69
N GLU A 193 15.51 -7.97 3.54
CA GLU A 193 16.62 -7.34 4.26
C GLU A 193 16.41 -7.34 5.78
N ALA A 194 15.17 -7.14 6.22
CA ALA A 194 14.80 -7.14 7.63
C ALA A 194 14.80 -8.55 8.27
N GLY A 195 14.83 -9.61 7.47
CA GLY A 195 14.81 -11.00 7.95
C GLY A 195 13.40 -11.54 8.23
N VAL A 196 12.38 -11.07 7.51
CA VAL A 196 11.11 -11.80 7.41
C VAL A 196 11.42 -13.19 6.84
N ARG A 197 10.76 -14.24 7.34
CA ARG A 197 11.05 -15.63 6.92
C ARG A 197 10.21 -16.03 5.71
N GLU A 198 8.96 -15.56 5.67
CA GLU A 198 8.04 -15.85 4.57
C GLU A 198 7.15 -14.64 4.27
N TYR A 199 6.99 -14.34 2.98
CA TYR A 199 6.22 -13.19 2.51
C TYR A 199 5.30 -13.57 1.36
N TRP A 200 4.02 -13.21 1.49
CA TRP A 200 2.99 -13.50 0.51
C TRP A 200 2.47 -12.21 -0.15
N ILE A 201 2.28 -12.29 -1.47
CA ILE A 201 1.58 -11.28 -2.25
C ILE A 201 0.32 -11.91 -2.83
N VAL A 202 -0.85 -11.46 -2.38
CA VAL A 202 -2.16 -11.95 -2.84
C VAL A 202 -2.71 -11.01 -3.90
N ASP A 203 -2.63 -11.43 -5.18
CA ASP A 203 -3.24 -10.74 -6.32
C ASP A 203 -4.63 -11.34 -6.58
N TYR A 204 -5.64 -10.79 -5.90
CA TYR A 204 -7.01 -11.28 -6.00
C TYR A 204 -7.64 -11.01 -7.37
N MET A 205 -7.19 -9.98 -8.11
CA MET A 205 -7.63 -9.70 -9.48
C MET A 205 -7.17 -10.79 -10.46
N GLN A 206 -6.04 -11.43 -10.17
CA GLN A 206 -5.52 -12.56 -10.95
C GLN A 206 -5.79 -13.92 -10.31
N GLU A 207 -6.48 -13.96 -9.17
CA GLU A 207 -6.70 -15.17 -8.34
C GLU A 207 -5.41 -15.94 -8.05
N LYS A 208 -4.33 -15.22 -7.70
CA LYS A 208 -3.00 -15.79 -7.47
C LYS A 208 -2.39 -15.36 -6.14
N VAL A 209 -1.59 -16.25 -5.58
CA VAL A 209 -0.70 -15.97 -4.45
C VAL A 209 0.73 -16.22 -4.89
N LEU A 210 1.60 -15.23 -4.71
CA LEU A 210 3.04 -15.40 -4.80
C LEU A 210 3.59 -15.62 -3.41
N VAL A 211 4.24 -16.76 -3.20
CA VAL A 211 4.82 -17.15 -1.92
C VAL A 211 6.34 -17.08 -2.03
N TYR A 212 6.94 -16.18 -1.25
CA TYR A 212 8.38 -16.10 -1.07
C TYR A 212 8.76 -16.72 0.28
N PHE A 213 9.52 -17.81 0.27
CA PHE A 213 10.01 -18.45 1.49
C PHE A 213 11.53 -18.29 1.59
N PHE A 214 11.95 -17.22 2.26
CA PHE A 214 13.33 -16.72 2.24
C PHE A 214 14.33 -17.63 2.94
N GLU A 215 13.88 -18.57 3.78
CA GLU A 215 14.76 -19.58 4.40
C GLU A 215 15.20 -20.69 3.42
N SER A 216 14.51 -20.84 2.28
CA SER A 216 14.85 -21.84 1.25
C SER A 216 15.45 -21.19 0.01
N ASP A 217 14.69 -20.33 -0.67
CA ASP A 217 15.09 -19.69 -1.92
C ASP A 217 14.40 -18.31 -2.04
N VAL A 218 15.00 -17.41 -2.81
CA VAL A 218 14.47 -16.06 -3.06
C VAL A 218 13.45 -16.02 -4.20
N TYR A 219 13.29 -17.12 -4.95
CA TYR A 219 12.31 -17.21 -6.02
C TYR A 219 10.90 -17.51 -5.50
N PRO A 220 9.86 -16.82 -5.99
CA PRO A 220 8.50 -17.06 -5.55
C PRO A 220 7.93 -18.33 -6.18
N VAL A 221 7.12 -19.06 -5.40
CA VAL A 221 6.21 -20.08 -5.91
C VAL A 221 4.84 -19.46 -6.12
N ILE A 222 4.22 -19.72 -7.27
CA ILE A 222 2.91 -19.18 -7.62
C ILE A 222 1.83 -20.24 -7.41
N TYR A 223 0.82 -19.90 -6.62
CA TYR A 223 -0.37 -20.71 -6.39
C TYR A 223 -1.60 -20.01 -6.96
N GLY A 224 -2.56 -20.79 -7.44
CA GLY A 224 -3.91 -20.32 -7.73
C GLY A 224 -4.84 -20.58 -6.54
N PHE A 225 -6.01 -19.96 -6.56
CA PHE A 225 -7.03 -20.15 -5.50
C PHE A 225 -7.75 -21.51 -5.56
N ASP A 226 -7.40 -22.37 -6.53
CA ASP A 226 -7.96 -23.70 -6.74
C ASP A 226 -7.40 -24.77 -5.78
N LYS A 227 -6.34 -24.43 -5.02
CA LYS A 227 -5.68 -25.33 -4.09
C LYS A 227 -5.26 -24.60 -2.80
N PRO A 228 -5.20 -25.31 -1.66
CA PRO A 228 -4.65 -24.74 -0.44
C PRO A 228 -3.18 -24.35 -0.63
N VAL A 229 -2.80 -23.18 -0.08
CA VAL A 229 -1.44 -22.63 -0.16
C VAL A 229 -0.72 -22.91 1.16
N PRO A 230 0.44 -23.59 1.16
CA PRO A 230 1.16 -23.92 2.39
C PRO A 230 1.87 -22.72 2.99
N VAL A 231 1.75 -22.54 4.31
CA VAL A 231 2.57 -21.60 5.09
C VAL A 231 3.84 -22.33 5.52
N ASN A 232 4.93 -22.06 4.80
CA ASN A 232 6.18 -22.82 4.87
C ASN A 232 6.89 -22.71 6.22
N ILE A 233 6.73 -21.60 6.95
CA ILE A 233 7.27 -21.46 8.32
C ILE A 233 6.68 -22.46 9.34
N TYR A 234 5.64 -23.22 8.94
CA TYR A 234 5.03 -24.31 9.70
C TYR A 234 5.23 -25.69 9.05
N ASP A 235 6.24 -25.88 8.19
CA ASP A 235 6.58 -27.17 7.57
C ASP A 235 5.38 -27.84 6.88
N ASP A 236 4.62 -27.08 6.08
CA ASP A 236 3.39 -27.50 5.38
C ASP A 236 2.21 -27.96 6.27
N ASN A 237 2.33 -27.89 7.61
CA ASN A 237 1.25 -28.29 8.52
C ASN A 237 0.08 -27.29 8.51
N LEU A 238 0.36 -26.02 8.22
CA LEU A 238 -0.65 -24.98 8.00
C LEU A 238 -0.80 -24.73 6.50
N LYS A 239 -2.05 -24.77 6.02
CA LYS A 239 -2.41 -24.42 4.64
C LYS A 239 -3.60 -23.48 4.66
N ILE A 240 -3.56 -22.45 3.83
CA ILE A 240 -4.65 -21.48 3.66
C ILE A 240 -5.50 -21.89 2.48
N ASP A 241 -6.79 -22.12 2.72
CA ASP A 241 -7.79 -22.44 1.71
C ASP A 241 -8.41 -21.14 1.17
N PHE A 242 -8.24 -20.91 -0.14
CA PHE A 242 -8.75 -19.74 -0.84
C PHE A 242 -10.15 -19.97 -1.46
N THR A 243 -10.78 -21.13 -1.25
CA THR A 243 -12.09 -21.46 -1.84
C THR A 243 -13.17 -20.43 -1.47
N ASN A 244 -13.21 -19.99 -0.20
CA ASN A 244 -14.16 -18.97 0.26
C ASN A 244 -13.89 -17.61 -0.41
N ILE A 245 -12.63 -17.21 -0.50
CA ILE A 245 -12.21 -15.97 -1.14
C ILE A 245 -12.60 -16.00 -2.62
N ALA A 246 -12.28 -17.08 -3.34
CA ALA A 246 -12.64 -17.25 -4.74
C ALA A 246 -14.16 -17.21 -4.97
N LYS A 247 -14.95 -17.73 -4.03
CA LYS A 247 -16.40 -17.63 -4.08
C LYS A 247 -16.87 -16.18 -3.90
N TRP A 248 -16.35 -15.46 -2.91
CA TRP A 248 -16.75 -14.06 -2.67
C TRP A 248 -16.41 -13.14 -3.84
N LEU A 249 -15.27 -13.35 -4.49
CA LEU A 249 -14.91 -12.60 -5.70
C LEU A 249 -15.91 -12.83 -6.83
N LYS A 250 -16.37 -14.08 -7.03
CA LYS A 250 -17.44 -14.39 -8.00
C LYS A 250 -18.79 -13.77 -7.63
N ASP A 251 -19.04 -13.58 -6.34
CA ASP A 251 -20.24 -12.94 -5.81
C ASP A 251 -20.14 -11.39 -5.86
N GLY A 252 -19.01 -10.82 -6.31
CA GLY A 252 -18.83 -9.38 -6.53
C GLY A 252 -18.40 -8.57 -5.30
N ILE A 253 -17.61 -9.16 -4.41
CA ILE A 253 -17.14 -8.49 -3.17
C ILE A 253 -16.02 -7.45 -3.38
N GLU A 254 -15.56 -7.25 -4.63
CA GLU A 254 -14.40 -6.42 -5.00
C GLU A 254 -14.51 -4.93 -4.62
#